data_AF-A0A653F361-F1
#
_entry.id   AF-A0A653F361-F1
#
_cell.length_a   1.000
_cell.length_b   1.000
_cell.length_c   1.000
_cell.angle_alpha   90.00
_cell.angle_beta   90.00
_cell.angle_gamma   90.00
#
_symmetry.space_group_name_H-M   'P 1'
#
loop_
_entity.id
_entity.type
_entity.pdbx_description
1 polymer ?
#
loop_
_entity_poly.entity_id
_entity_poly.type
_entity_poly.pdbx_seq_one_letter_code
_entity_poly.pdbx_strand_id
1 'polypeptide(L)' 'MGIEYDGPQHWTDPEQRDRDIDRYTALHDLGWTIIRVSNKLLRYRQGTFIGRVVAAMQAAGWRR' A
#
# COMPACT_ATOMS: atom_id res chain seq x y z
N MET A 1 -0.95 8.23 5.98
CA MET A 1 -1.08 7.25 4.87
C MET A 1 0.28 7.00 4.24
N GLY A 2 0.50 5.81 3.71
CA GLY A 2 1.77 5.41 3.07
C GLY A 2 1.55 4.60 1.80
N ILE A 3 2.56 4.56 0.95
CA ILE A 3 2.59 3.73 -0.26
C ILE A 3 3.74 2.76 -0.12
N GLU A 4 3.49 1.49 -0.40
CA GLU A 4 4.49 0.45 -0.30
C GLU A 4 4.61 -0.31 -1.61
N TYR A 5 5.84 -0.49 -2.08
CA TYR A 5 6.10 -1.22 -3.30
C TYR A 5 6.21 -2.73 -3.01
N ASP A 6 5.36 -3.51 -3.67
CA ASP A 6 5.32 -4.97 -3.60
C ASP A 6 6.04 -5.57 -4.82
N GLY A 7 7.34 -5.82 -4.64
CA GLY A 7 8.19 -6.50 -5.62
C GLY A 7 8.11 -8.03 -5.55
N PRO A 8 8.50 -8.76 -6.61
CA PRO A 8 8.45 -10.22 -6.66
C PRO A 8 9.24 -10.93 -5.54
N GLN A 9 10.29 -10.27 -5.03
CA GLN A 9 11.13 -10.75 -3.92
C GLN A 9 10.38 -10.87 -2.59
N HIS A 10 9.22 -10.21 -2.43
CA HIS A 10 8.43 -10.28 -1.20
C HIS A 10 7.61 -11.57 -1.08
N TRP A 11 7.53 -12.39 -2.14
CA TRP A 11 6.62 -13.55 -2.17
C TRP A 11 7.31 -14.89 -1.90
N THR A 12 8.64 -14.91 -1.79
CA THR A 12 9.43 -16.14 -1.73
C THR A 12 9.85 -16.54 -0.33
N ASP A 13 9.67 -15.69 0.67
CA ASP A 13 10.07 -15.94 2.07
C ASP A 13 8.84 -15.98 3.00
N PRO A 14 8.48 -17.16 3.56
CA PRO A 14 7.39 -17.30 4.52
C PRO A 14 7.56 -16.45 5.78
N GLU A 15 8.77 -16.31 6.32
CA GLU A 15 9.01 -15.52 7.55
C GLU A 15 8.81 -14.02 7.29
N GLN A 16 9.14 -13.57 6.07
CA GLN A 16 8.87 -12.20 5.65
C GLN A 16 7.37 -11.94 5.52
N ARG A 17 6.58 -12.94 5.07
CA ARG A 17 5.13 -12.80 4.95
C ARG A 17 4.46 -12.64 6.32
N ASP A 18 4.84 -13.44 7.31
CA ASP A 18 4.29 -13.34 8.66
C ASP A 18 4.61 -11.97 9.29
N ARG A 19 5.87 -11.52 9.15
CA ARG A 19 6.29 -10.17 9.60
C ARG A 19 5.53 -9.04 8.90
N ASP A 20 5.23 -9.20 7.61
CA ASP A 20 4.44 -8.20 6.88
C ASP A 20 3.00 -8.15 7.39
N ILE A 21 2.37 -9.28 7.70
CA ILE A 21 1.02 -9.33 8.28
C ILE A 21 0.97 -8.54 9.60
N ASP A 22 1.89 -8.83 10.53
CA ASP A 22 1.94 -8.16 11.83
C ASP A 22 2.17 -6.65 11.68
N ARG A 23 3.07 -6.25 10.77
CA ARG A 23 3.32 -4.84 10.46
C ARG A 23 2.09 -4.17 9.87
N TYR A 24 1.33 -4.83 9.01
CA TYR A 24 0.11 -4.26 8.44
C TYR A 24 -0.96 -4.06 9.49
N THR A 25 -1.15 -5.04 10.38
CA THR A 25 -2.07 -4.91 11.52
C THR A 25 -1.68 -3.73 12.40
N ALA A 26 -0.41 -3.63 12.78
CA ALA A 26 0.07 -2.52 13.61
C ALA A 26 -0.13 -1.14 12.95
N LEU A 27 0.16 -1.04 11.65
CA LEU A 27 -0.07 0.21 10.90
C LEU A 27 -1.56 0.55 10.83
N HIS A 28 -2.41 -0.43 10.59
CA HIS A 28 -3.86 -0.24 10.57
C HIS A 28 -4.38 0.26 11.93
N ASP A 29 -3.94 -0.35 13.02
CA ASP A 29 -4.36 0.03 14.39
C ASP A 29 -3.90 1.43 14.78
N LEU A 30 -2.78 1.88 14.22
CA LEU A 30 -2.30 3.26 14.32
C LEU A 30 -3.01 4.25 13.38
N GLY A 31 -4.05 3.81 12.67
CA GLY A 31 -4.84 4.62 11.73
C GLY A 31 -4.15 4.87 10.38
N TRP A 32 -3.10 4.13 10.04
CA TRP A 32 -2.44 4.28 8.75
C TRP A 32 -3.16 3.52 7.65
N THR A 33 -3.55 4.23 6.60
CA THR A 33 -3.89 3.61 5.31
C THR A 33 -2.62 3.34 4.52
N ILE A 34 -2.31 2.07 4.24
CA ILE A 34 -1.19 1.65 3.39
C ILE A 34 -1.70 1.17 2.03
N ILE A 35 -1.22 1.78 0.95
CA ILE A 35 -1.53 1.37 -0.43
C ILE A 35 -0.35 0.57 -0.98
N ARG A 36 -0.54 -0.73 -1.18
CA ARG A 36 0.44 -1.57 -1.87
C ARG A 36 0.40 -1.37 -3.37
N VAL A 37 1.56 -1.26 -3.99
CA VAL A 37 1.72 -1.02 -5.43
C VAL A 37 2.73 -1.98 -6.03
N SER A 38 2.35 -2.68 -7.10
CA SER A 38 3.27 -3.57 -7.83
C SER A 38 3.85 -2.89 -9.07
N ASN A 39 4.93 -3.46 -9.62
CA ASN A 39 5.50 -3.00 -10.90
C ASN A 39 4.43 -2.94 -12.01
N LYS A 40 3.57 -3.96 -12.12
CA LYS A 40 2.49 -3.98 -13.13
C LYS A 40 1.52 -2.81 -12.93
N LEU A 41 1.19 -2.47 -11.68
CA LEU A 41 0.29 -1.36 -11.38
C LEU A 41 0.94 -0.01 -11.75
N LEU A 42 2.22 0.19 -11.42
CA LEU A 42 2.97 1.40 -11.78
C LEU A 42 3.20 1.54 -13.29
N ARG A 43 3.43 0.42 -14.00
CA ARG A 43 3.79 0.44 -15.42
C ARG A 43 2.58 0.56 -16.35
N TYR A 44 1.47 -0.09 -16.00
CA TYR A 44 0.34 -0.24 -16.92
C TYR A 44 -0.96 0.38 -16.41
N ARG A 45 -1.03 0.80 -15.14
CA ARG A 45 -2.28 1.21 -14.49
C ARG A 45 -2.11 2.45 -13.61
N GLN A 46 -1.30 3.41 -14.07
CA GLN A 46 -1.00 4.64 -13.34
C GLN A 46 -2.25 5.41 -12.91
N GLY A 47 -3.25 5.55 -13.79
CA GLY A 47 -4.52 6.19 -13.44
C GLY A 47 -5.26 5.51 -12.29
N THR A 48 -5.25 4.16 -12.23
CA THR A 48 -5.80 3.42 -11.09
C THR A 48 -5.03 3.71 -9.81
N PHE A 49 -3.69 3.74 -9.87
CA PHE A 49 -2.86 4.03 -8.72
C PHE A 49 -3.11 5.45 -8.17
N ILE A 50 -3.08 6.45 -9.05
CA ILE A 50 -3.35 7.85 -8.68
C ILE A 50 -4.76 7.98 -8.07
N GLY A 51 -5.77 7.35 -8.68
CA GLY A 51 -7.14 7.37 -8.16
C GLY A 51 -7.24 6.81 -6.74
N ARG A 52 -6.53 5.71 -6.43
CA ARG A 52 -6.48 5.13 -5.08
C ARG A 52 -5.80 6.07 -4.08
N VAL A 53 -4.70 6.70 -4.48
CA VAL A 53 -3.97 7.64 -3.62
C VAL A 53 -4.84 8.86 -3.31
N VAL A 54 -5.46 9.47 -4.34
CA VAL A 54 -6.34 10.62 -4.16
C VAL A 54 -7.53 10.28 -3.25
N ALA A 55 -8.18 9.14 -3.48
CA ALA A 55 -9.29 8.71 -2.64
C ALA A 55 -8.88 8.51 -1.17
N ALA A 56 -7.72 7.89 -0.92
CA ALA A 56 -7.20 7.71 0.43
C ALA A 56 -6.85 9.04 1.10
N MET A 57 -6.24 9.97 0.37
CA MET A 57 -5.94 11.31 0.90
C MET A 57 -7.22 12.07 1.24
N GLN A 58 -8.23 12.03 0.38
CA GLN A 58 -9.53 12.67 0.61
C GLN A 58 -10.26 12.08 1.81
N ALA A 59 -10.25 10.74 1.96
CA ALA A 59 -10.81 10.06 3.12
C ALA A 59 -10.09 10.46 4.43
N ALA A 60 -8.79 10.76 4.34
CA ALA A 60 -8.00 11.31 5.46
C ALA A 60 -8.21 12.82 5.69
N GLY A 61 -9.15 13.46 4.98
CA GLY A 61 -9.50 14.87 5.16
C GLY A 61 -8.71 15.86 4.31
N TRP A 62 -7.86 15.38 3.38
CA TRP A 62 -7.20 16.28 2.43
C TRP A 62 -8.22 16.89 1.48
N ARG A 63 -8.30 18.22 1.49
CA ARG A 63 -9.04 19.01 0.51
C ARG A 63 -8.03 19.76 -0.35
N ARG A 64 -8.22 19.68 -1.66
CA ARG A 64 -7.40 20.37 -2.66
C ARG A 64 -7.67 21.86 -2.65
#